data_AF-A0A3D4ZIE5-F1
#
_entry.id   AF-A0A3D4ZIE5-F1
#
_cell.length_a   1.000
_cell.length_b   1.000
_cell.length_c   1.000
_cell.angle_alpha   90.00
_cell.angle_beta   90.00
_cell.angle_gamma   90.00
#
_symmetry.space_group_name_H-M   'P 1'
#
loop_
_entity.id
_entity.type
_entity.pdbx_description
1 polymer ?
#
loop_
_entity_poly.entity_id
_entity_poly.type
_entity_poly.pdbx_seq_one_letter_code
_entity_poly.pdbx_strand_id
1 'polypeptide(L)'
;MASSARGDGSPGTRKRRSGFAGGEVIPILVIGATTGALFGALLPIPVSALSMFGAIGMLSGSTKLPLACFVLGLELYGFGNPTSLFFVCCRAYLFSGRLSIYERQIVPEIIDPAWDV
;
A
#
# COMPACT_ATOMS: atom_id res chain seq x y z
N MET A 1 -17.01 22.75 19.27
CA MET A 1 -15.83 22.80 20.15
C MET A 1 -14.60 22.49 19.31
N ALA A 2 -14.13 23.49 18.57
CA ALA A 2 -12.92 23.44 17.77
C ALA A 2 -11.74 23.77 18.68
N SER A 3 -10.87 22.79 18.97
CA SER A 3 -9.62 23.03 19.71
C SER A 3 -8.44 23.04 18.74
N SER A 4 -8.03 24.26 18.41
CA SER A 4 -6.63 24.71 18.38
C SER A 4 -5.63 23.82 17.61
N ALA A 5 -5.64 23.94 16.28
CA ALA A 5 -4.47 23.64 15.46
C ALA A 5 -3.43 24.77 15.65
N ARG A 6 -2.64 24.68 16.73
CA ARG A 6 -1.40 25.48 16.84
C ARG A 6 -0.46 25.00 15.74
N GLY A 7 -0.24 25.84 14.74
CA GLY A 7 0.88 25.69 13.82
C GLY A 7 2.17 25.89 14.60
N ASP A 8 2.87 24.80 14.88
CA ASP A 8 4.29 24.90 15.19
C ASP A 8 5.01 25.30 13.90
N GLY A 9 5.96 26.23 14.04
CA GLY A 9 6.83 26.70 12.96
C GLY A 9 8.08 25.83 12.82
N SER A 10 7.96 24.50 12.92
CA SER A 10 9.11 23.61 12.76
C SER A 10 9.48 23.47 11.27
N PRO A 11 10.72 23.78 10.88
CA PRO A 11 11.15 23.72 9.49
C PRO A 11 11.27 22.25 9.07
N GLY A 12 10.24 21.71 8.41
CA GLY A 12 10.31 20.41 7.72
C GLY A 12 9.06 19.55 7.67
N THR A 13 7.94 19.94 8.31
CA THR A 13 6.74 19.09 8.32
C THR A 13 5.89 19.35 7.07
N ARG A 14 5.98 18.49 6.06
CA ARG A 14 5.04 18.54 4.93
C ARG A 14 3.62 18.30 5.45
N LYS A 15 2.79 19.34 5.38
CA LYS A 15 1.37 19.23 5.67
C LYS A 15 0.72 18.37 4.59
N ARG A 16 -0.04 17.34 4.99
CA ARG A 16 -0.95 16.62 4.10
C ARG A 16 -1.90 17.63 3.46
N ARG A 17 -2.42 17.33 2.26
CA ARG A 17 -3.20 18.26 1.43
C ARG A 17 -4.40 18.92 2.15
N SER A 18 -4.89 18.32 3.24
CA SER A 18 -5.91 18.88 4.13
C SER A 18 -5.49 18.97 5.62
N GLY A 19 -4.24 18.65 5.97
CA GLY A 19 -3.68 18.82 7.31
C GLY A 19 -4.30 17.94 8.41
N PHE A 20 -5.18 16.99 8.09
CA PHE A 20 -5.78 16.10 9.08
C PHE A 20 -4.78 15.04 9.57
N ALA A 21 -4.76 14.83 10.89
CA ALA A 21 -4.02 13.75 11.52
C ALA A 21 -4.78 12.43 11.29
N GLY A 22 -4.21 11.53 10.50
CA GLY A 22 -4.81 10.24 10.18
C GLY A 22 -3.89 9.37 9.31
N GLY A 23 -4.15 8.07 9.30
CA GLY A 23 -3.42 7.12 8.46
C GLY A 23 -3.93 7.09 7.03
N GLU A 24 -3.02 7.11 6.05
CA GLU A 24 -3.34 6.90 4.62
C GLU A 24 -3.56 5.43 4.26
N VAL A 25 -3.14 4.51 5.14
CA VAL A 25 -3.17 3.06 4.91
C VAL A 25 -4.58 2.51 4.74
N ILE A 26 -5.53 2.97 5.56
CA ILE A 26 -6.92 2.48 5.51
C ILE A 26 -7.60 2.86 4.18
N PRO A 27 -7.53 4.12 3.70
CA PRO A 27 -7.99 4.47 2.36
C PRO A 27 -7.39 3.60 1.26
N ILE A 28 -6.08 3.32 1.31
CA ILE A 28 -5.40 2.47 0.32
C ILE A 28 -5.97 1.04 0.34
N LEU A 29 -6.18 0.46 1.52
CA LEU A 29 -6.77 -0.86 1.66
C LEU A 29 -8.19 -0.92 1.10
N VAL A 30 -9.01 0.10 1.35
CA VAL A 30 -10.39 0.18 0.83
C VAL A 30 -10.42 0.30 -0.69
N ILE A 31 -9.56 1.15 -1.27
CA ILE A 31 -9.48 1.31 -2.73
C ILE A 31 -8.99 0.02 -3.40
N GLY A 32 -8.00 -0.65 -2.81
CA GLY A 32 -7.52 -1.93 -3.31
C GLY A 32 -8.58 -3.04 -3.21
N ALA A 33 -9.28 -3.14 -2.08
CA ALA A 33 -10.35 -4.12 -1.86
C ALA A 33 -11.50 -3.95 -2.84
N THR A 34 -11.95 -2.71 -3.05
CA THR A 34 -13.02 -2.39 -4.00
C THR A 34 -12.62 -2.66 -5.45
N THR A 35 -11.38 -2.33 -5.82
CA THR A 35 -10.82 -2.66 -7.16
C THR A 35 -10.74 -4.18 -7.37
N GLY A 36 -10.31 -4.93 -6.35
CA GLY A 36 -10.29 -6.39 -6.38
C GLY A 36 -11.69 -7.00 -6.51
N ALA A 37 -12.66 -6.48 -5.74
CA ALA A 37 -14.04 -6.93 -5.81
C ALA A 37 -14.68 -6.66 -7.19
N LEU A 38 -14.32 -5.54 -7.83
CA LEU A 38 -14.75 -5.23 -9.20
C LEU A 38 -14.29 -6.29 -10.21
N PHE A 39 -13.05 -6.79 -10.06
CA PHE A 39 -12.52 -7.88 -10.89
C PHE A 39 -13.19 -9.24 -10.63
N GLY A 40 -13.84 -9.41 -9.48
CA GLY A 40 -14.58 -10.62 -9.14
C GLY A 40 -15.80 -10.90 -10.03
N ALA A 41 -16.32 -9.88 -10.72
CA ALA A 41 -17.38 -10.07 -11.71
C ALA A 41 -16.86 -10.69 -13.03
N LEU A 42 -15.55 -10.61 -13.28
CA LEU A 42 -14.94 -11.04 -14.55
C LEU A 42 -14.26 -12.41 -14.45
N LEU A 43 -13.77 -12.77 -13.27
CA LEU A 43 -13.02 -14.02 -13.04
C LEU A 43 -13.86 -15.00 -12.20
N PRO A 44 -13.89 -16.31 -12.55
CA PRO A 44 -14.55 -17.34 -11.75
C PRO A 44 -13.76 -17.73 -10.48
N ILE A 45 -13.34 -16.73 -9.70
CA ILE A 45 -12.56 -16.88 -8.46
C ILE A 45 -13.37 -16.20 -7.33
N PRO A 46 -13.36 -16.71 -6.09
CA PRO A 46 -14.06 -16.08 -4.97
C PRO A 46 -13.69 -14.60 -4.81
N VAL A 47 -14.73 -13.75 -4.75
CA VAL A 47 -14.61 -12.29 -4.58
C VAL A 47 -13.82 -11.90 -3.33
N SER A 48 -13.91 -12.71 -2.27
CA SER A 48 -13.15 -12.50 -1.03
C SER A 48 -11.63 -12.56 -1.26
N ALA A 49 -11.14 -13.54 -2.04
CA ALA A 49 -9.73 -13.68 -2.35
C ALA A 49 -9.25 -12.53 -3.26
N LEU A 50 -10.05 -12.14 -4.25
CA LEU A 50 -9.70 -11.02 -5.14
C LEU A 50 -9.65 -9.68 -4.42
N SER A 51 -10.61 -9.42 -3.53
CA SER A 51 -10.62 -8.23 -2.68
C SER A 51 -9.36 -8.16 -1.81
N MET A 52 -8.98 -9.29 -1.20
CA MET A 52 -7.72 -9.39 -0.44
C MET A 52 -6.50 -9.07 -1.32
N PHE A 53 -6.37 -9.71 -2.48
CA PHE A 53 -5.23 -9.49 -3.37
C PHE A 53 -5.15 -8.04 -3.85
N GLY A 54 -6.29 -7.40 -4.13
CA GLY A 54 -6.35 -5.99 -4.49
C GLY A 54 -5.89 -5.07 -3.35
N ALA A 55 -6.38 -5.31 -2.13
CA ALA A 55 -6.03 -4.53 -0.94
C ALA A 55 -4.53 -4.61 -0.62
N ILE A 56 -3.99 -5.83 -0.52
CA ILE A 56 -2.58 -6.05 -0.18
C ILE A 56 -1.65 -5.67 -1.34
N GLY A 57 -2.06 -5.92 -2.59
CA GLY A 57 -1.31 -5.50 -3.77
C GLY A 57 -1.14 -3.98 -3.84
N MET A 58 -2.22 -3.22 -3.68
CA MET A 58 -2.15 -1.76 -3.73
C MET A 58 -1.33 -1.18 -2.57
N LEU A 59 -1.42 -1.78 -1.37
CA LEU A 59 -0.59 -1.40 -0.23
C LEU A 59 0.90 -1.71 -0.47
N SER A 60 1.21 -2.89 -1.01
CA SER A 60 2.58 -3.30 -1.37
C SER A 60 3.22 -2.34 -2.38
N GLY A 61 2.49 -1.99 -3.44
CA GLY A 61 2.93 -1.00 -4.42
C GLY A 61 3.16 0.37 -3.78
N SER A 62 2.19 0.86 -3.01
CA SER A 62 2.22 2.20 -2.42
C SER A 62 3.30 2.38 -1.35
N THR A 63 3.61 1.33 -0.57
CA THR A 63 4.58 1.39 0.54
C THR A 63 5.97 0.89 0.19
N LYS A 64 6.11 0.17 -0.93
CA LYS A 64 7.37 -0.46 -1.35
C LYS A 64 7.97 -1.43 -0.32
N LEU A 65 7.10 -2.12 0.42
CA LEU A 65 7.47 -3.11 1.44
C LEU A 65 6.74 -4.44 1.19
N PRO A 66 7.07 -5.17 0.10
CA PRO A 66 6.32 -6.36 -0.31
C PRO A 66 6.34 -7.46 0.76
N LEU A 67 7.42 -7.59 1.52
CA LEU A 67 7.56 -8.60 2.58
C LEU A 67 6.69 -8.29 3.81
N ALA A 68 6.63 -7.01 4.22
CA ALA A 68 5.76 -6.58 5.31
C ALA A 68 4.28 -6.70 4.91
N CYS A 69 3.94 -6.33 3.68
CA CYS A 69 2.57 -6.45 3.16
C CYS A 69 2.15 -7.92 3.02
N PHE A 70 3.06 -8.81 2.67
CA PHE A 70 2.81 -10.25 2.63
C PHE A 70 2.44 -10.80 4.00
N VAL A 71 3.25 -10.53 5.03
CA VAL A 71 2.96 -10.95 6.42
C VAL A 71 1.65 -10.35 6.91
N LEU A 72 1.41 -9.06 6.65
CA LEU A 72 0.15 -8.39 6.98
C LEU A 72 -1.05 -9.09 6.33
N GLY A 73 -0.96 -9.47 5.06
CA GLY A 73 -2.04 -10.17 4.37
C GLY A 73 -2.30 -11.57 4.96
N LEU A 74 -1.24 -12.28 5.37
CA LEU A 74 -1.38 -13.57 6.06
C LEU A 74 -2.09 -13.42 7.43
N GLU A 75 -1.76 -12.38 8.20
CA GLU A 75 -2.42 -12.10 9.48
C GLU A 75 -3.91 -11.75 9.31
N LEU A 76 -4.25 -10.97 8.28
CA LEU A 76 -5.63 -10.50 8.09
C LEU A 76 -6.58 -11.55 7.51
N TYR A 77 -6.09 -12.46 6.68
CA TYR A 77 -6.94 -13.40 5.92
C TYR A 77 -6.54 -14.87 6.08
N GLY A 78 -5.47 -15.15 6.82
CA GLY A 78 -4.97 -16.50 7.08
C GLY A 78 -4.10 -17.09 5.96
N PHE A 79 -3.73 -18.36 6.14
CA PHE A 79 -2.78 -19.09 5.30
C PHE A 79 -3.42 -19.83 4.11
N GLY A 80 -4.57 -19.37 3.62
CA GLY A 80 -5.32 -20.09 2.57
C GLY A 80 -4.55 -20.21 1.24
N ASN A 81 -3.89 -19.13 0.79
CA ASN A 81 -3.08 -19.14 -0.43
C ASN A 81 -1.89 -18.17 -0.35
N PRO A 82 -0.84 -18.51 0.41
CA PRO A 82 0.32 -17.65 0.61
C PRO A 82 1.11 -17.41 -0.68
N THR A 83 1.22 -18.41 -1.55
CA THR A 83 2.01 -18.31 -2.77
C THR A 83 1.44 -17.25 -3.73
N SER A 84 0.13 -17.28 -3.98
CA SER A 84 -0.52 -16.27 -4.83
C SER A 84 -0.42 -14.87 -4.23
N LEU A 85 -0.56 -14.73 -2.91
CA LEU A 85 -0.44 -13.46 -2.22
C LEU A 85 0.97 -12.86 -2.39
N PHE A 86 2.01 -13.67 -2.24
CA PHE A 86 3.39 -13.24 -2.43
C PHE A 86 3.63 -12.77 -3.87
N PHE A 87 3.14 -13.52 -4.86
CA PHE A 87 3.22 -13.11 -6.27
C PHE A 87 2.54 -11.77 -6.54
N VAL A 88 1.37 -11.53 -5.96
CA VAL A 88 0.65 -10.25 -6.07
C VAL A 88 1.48 -9.11 -5.47
N CYS A 89 2.07 -9.31 -4.28
CA CYS A 89 2.92 -8.31 -3.64
C CYS A 89 4.13 -7.95 -4.52
N CYS A 90 4.79 -8.95 -5.10
CA CYS A 90 5.93 -8.75 -6.01
C CYS A 90 5.52 -8.02 -7.29
N ARG A 91 4.44 -8.45 -7.95
CA ARG A 91 3.96 -7.79 -9.18
C ARG A 91 3.57 -6.34 -8.90
N ALA A 92 2.84 -6.07 -7.82
CA ALA A 92 2.46 -4.71 -7.47
C ALA A 92 3.67 -3.81 -7.17
N TYR A 93 4.69 -4.34 -6.47
CA TYR A 93 5.94 -3.63 -6.25
C TYR A 93 6.64 -3.26 -7.57
N LEU A 94 6.73 -4.21 -8.51
CA LEU A 94 7.38 -4.01 -9.81
C LEU A 94 6.66 -2.96 -10.68
N PHE A 95 5.32 -2.97 -10.71
CA PHE A 95 4.54 -2.03 -11.54
C PHE A 95 4.34 -0.64 -10.91
N SER A 96 4.58 -0.47 -9.61
CA SER A 96 4.28 0.79 -8.89
C SER A 96 5.35 1.90 -9.05
N GLY A 97 6.38 1.69 -9.85
CA GLY A 97 7.43 2.70 -10.10
C GLY A 97 8.31 2.99 -8.89
N ARG A 98 8.80 4.23 -8.71
CA ARG A 98 9.73 4.63 -7.63
C ARG A 98 9.07 5.29 -6.42
N LEU A 99 7.91 5.92 -6.59
CA LEU A 99 7.23 6.68 -5.54
C LEU A 99 6.68 5.77 -4.44
N SER A 100 6.88 6.16 -3.18
CA SER A 100 6.30 5.55 -1.98
C SER A 100 5.51 6.61 -1.21
N ILE A 101 4.51 6.19 -0.42
CA ILE A 101 3.81 7.07 0.52
C ILE A 101 4.72 7.56 1.66
N TYR A 102 5.86 6.89 1.84
CA TYR A 102 6.86 7.25 2.83
C TYR A 102 8.01 8.03 2.16
N GLU A 103 7.94 9.36 2.18
CA GLU A 103 8.95 10.23 1.53
C GLU A 103 10.37 10.10 2.12
N ARG A 104 10.48 9.64 3.37
CA ARG A 104 11.75 9.41 4.09
C ARG A 104 12.16 7.93 4.08
N GLN A 105 11.59 7.12 3.20
CA GLN A 105 11.97 5.72 3.09
C GLN A 105 13.39 5.59 2.56
N ILE A 106 14.24 4.92 3.33
CA ILE A 106 15.63 4.68 2.96
C ILE A 106 15.64 3.59 1.90
N VAL A 107 16.05 3.94 0.69
CA VAL A 107 16.31 2.98 -0.39
C VAL A 107 17.81 2.68 -0.38
N PRO A 108 18.22 1.41 -0.31
CA PRO A 108 19.63 1.08 -0.33
C PRO A 108 20.24 1.47 -1.69
N GLU A 109 21.36 2.19 -1.65
CA GLU A 109 22.04 2.78 -2.81
C GLU A 109 22.47 1.74 -3.87
N ILE A 110 22.61 0.47 -3.47
CA ILE A 110 22.86 -0.67 -4.37
C ILE A 110 21.74 -0.87 -5.43
N ILE A 111 20.53 -0.35 -5.18
CA ILE A 111 19.37 -0.45 -6.07
C ILE A 111 19.21 0.83 -6.92
N ASP A 112 19.82 1.95 -6.51
CA ASP A 112 19.58 3.28 -7.11
C ASP A 112 19.97 3.41 -8.60
N PRO A 113 21.04 2.78 -9.14
CA PRO A 113 21.37 2.93 -10.57
C PRO A 113 20.54 2.05 -11.53
N ALA A 114 19.68 1.15 -11.03
CA ALA A 114 19.05 0.11 -11.86
C ALA A 114 17.66 0.49 -12.45
N TRP A 115 17.13 1.67 -12.13
CA TRP A 115 15.78 2.11 -12.56
C TRP A 115 15.78 3.46 -13.29
N ASP A 116 16.95 3.96 -13.72
CA ASP A 116 17.09 5.17 -14.57
C ASP A 116 16.85 4.85 -16.05
N VAL A 117 15.62 4.47 -16.37
CA VAL A 117 15.06 4.52 -17.73
C VAL A 117 13.84 5.45 -17.77
#